data_AF-A0AAJ8KGW8-F1
#
_entry.id   AF-A0AAJ8KGW8-F1
#
_cell.length_a   1.000
_cell.length_b   1.000
_cell.length_c   1.000
_cell.angle_alpha   90.00
_cell.angle_beta   90.00
_cell.angle_gamma   90.00
#
_symmetry.space_group_name_H-M   'P 1'
#
loop_
_entity.id
_entity.type
_entity.pdbx_description
1 polymer ?
#
loop_
_entity_poly.entity_id
_entity_poly.type
_entity_poly.pdbx_seq_one_letter_code
_entity_poly.pdbx_strand_id
1 'polypeptide(L)'
;MNLELTTKERNKNRLKPSQPLITNLSSTSPELHFLLDFAEQDKQYNGWTTRVSWPGSYPTRISITPPDSSLHISISGTPLSPRMPHPLLSYLPSPLKPIFSSTQAQSQSQPHSIQINREEGFITPISIILEPLILGMIPRTAIPTVYLILLGILIAGLSLPRAFRLIEYLINQFNDDELRGTKKVE
;
A
#
# COMPACT_ATOMS: atom_id res chain seq x y z
N MET A 1 24.93 -34.55 7.57
CA MET A 1 23.62 -34.79 6.94
C MET A 1 22.69 -33.66 7.34
N ASN A 2 22.76 -32.49 6.68
CA ASN A 2 21.94 -31.29 6.99
C ASN A 2 21.88 -30.28 5.80
N LEU A 3 22.20 -30.70 4.57
CA LEU A 3 22.30 -29.80 3.41
C LEU A 3 21.02 -29.70 2.56
N GLU A 4 20.03 -30.58 2.73
CA GLU A 4 18.80 -30.54 1.93
C GLU A 4 17.69 -29.65 2.53
N LEU A 5 17.70 -29.38 3.84
CA LEU A 5 16.73 -28.49 4.49
C LEU A 5 16.92 -27.02 4.08
N THR A 6 18.10 -26.64 3.59
CA THR A 6 18.41 -25.24 3.24
C THR A 6 17.86 -24.79 1.89
N THR A 7 17.63 -25.70 0.93
CA THR A 7 17.25 -25.28 -0.43
C THR A 7 15.78 -24.86 -0.51
N LYS A 8 14.90 -25.53 0.24
CA LYS A 8 13.47 -25.22 0.25
C LYS A 8 13.18 -23.90 0.98
N GLU A 9 13.85 -23.63 2.09
CA GLU A 9 13.74 -22.32 2.77
C GLU A 9 14.40 -21.20 1.98
N ARG A 10 15.56 -21.45 1.35
CA ARG A 10 16.24 -20.44 0.52
C ARG A 10 15.37 -20.01 -0.67
N ASN A 11 14.57 -20.91 -1.24
CA ASN A 11 13.63 -20.57 -2.32
C ASN A 11 12.39 -19.80 -1.85
N LYS A 12 11.99 -19.93 -0.58
CA LYS A 12 10.83 -19.22 -0.03
C LYS A 12 11.03 -17.70 0.03
N ASN A 13 12.29 -17.27 0.14
CA ASN A 13 12.66 -15.87 0.33
C ASN A 13 13.15 -15.19 -0.96
N ARG A 14 12.88 -15.77 -2.13
CA ARG A 14 13.23 -15.16 -3.42
C ARG A 14 12.02 -14.43 -3.98
N LEU A 15 12.15 -13.13 -4.19
CA LEU A 15 11.11 -12.31 -4.80
C LEU A 15 11.24 -12.40 -6.32
N LYS A 16 10.22 -12.95 -6.95
CA LYS A 16 10.12 -13.02 -8.41
C LYS A 16 9.38 -11.80 -8.97
N PRO A 17 9.80 -11.28 -10.12
CA PRO A 17 9.11 -10.22 -10.83
C PRO A 17 7.62 -10.49 -11.03
N SER A 18 6.79 -9.48 -10.79
CA SER A 18 5.33 -9.49 -11.00
C SER A 18 4.55 -10.58 -10.23
N GLN A 19 5.20 -11.28 -9.30
CA GLN A 19 4.55 -12.29 -8.45
C GLN A 19 4.48 -11.77 -7.02
N PRO A 20 3.27 -11.53 -6.47
CA PRO A 20 3.14 -11.11 -5.09
C PRO A 20 3.53 -12.26 -4.16
N LEU A 21 4.46 -11.99 -3.24
CA LEU A 21 4.80 -12.89 -2.14
C LEU A 21 4.07 -12.42 -0.88
N ILE A 22 3.20 -13.28 -0.36
CA ILE A 22 2.48 -13.05 0.90
C ILE A 22 3.19 -13.82 2.01
N THR A 23 3.59 -13.13 3.07
CA THR A 23 4.24 -13.71 4.24
C THR A 23 3.82 -12.96 5.50
N ASN A 24 4.13 -13.51 6.68
CA ASN A 24 3.74 -12.91 7.95
C ASN A 24 4.98 -12.42 8.70
N LEU A 25 4.97 -11.16 9.12
CA LEU A 25 5.86 -10.65 10.16
C LEU A 25 5.25 -11.01 11.51
N SER A 26 6.08 -11.48 12.45
CA SER A 26 5.61 -11.79 13.79
C SER A 26 6.58 -11.31 14.86
N SER A 27 6.18 -11.33 16.12
CA SER A 27 7.12 -11.07 17.22
C SER A 27 8.27 -12.09 17.32
N THR A 28 8.05 -13.31 16.84
CA THR A 28 9.09 -14.36 16.78
C THR A 28 9.98 -14.25 15.54
N SER A 29 9.49 -13.62 14.48
CA SER A 29 10.23 -13.33 13.25
C SER A 29 9.96 -11.88 12.83
N PRO A 30 10.50 -10.90 13.58
CA PRO A 30 10.21 -9.48 13.36
C PRO A 30 10.93 -8.94 12.13
N GLU A 31 11.91 -9.66 11.60
CA GLU A 31 12.68 -9.30 10.41
C GLU A 31 12.60 -10.41 9.37
N LEU A 32 12.44 -10.02 8.11
CA LEU A 32 12.42 -10.89 6.95
C LEU A 32 13.38 -10.35 5.91
N HIS A 33 14.21 -11.23 5.36
CA HIS A 33 15.16 -10.91 4.29
C HIS A 33 14.73 -11.58 3.01
N PHE A 34 14.73 -10.82 1.91
CA PHE A 34 14.39 -11.34 0.60
C PHE A 34 15.49 -11.06 -0.40
N LEU A 35 15.82 -12.07 -1.20
CA LEU A 35 16.70 -11.91 -2.36
C LEU A 35 15.85 -11.51 -3.57
N LEU A 36 16.22 -10.41 -4.22
CA LEU A 36 15.58 -9.97 -5.45
C LEU A 36 16.11 -10.82 -6.63
N ASP A 37 15.23 -11.59 -7.28
CA ASP A 37 15.61 -12.49 -8.37
C ASP A 37 15.14 -11.97 -9.73
N PHE A 38 16.01 -11.23 -10.42
CA PHE A 38 15.70 -10.62 -11.72
C PHE A 38 16.06 -11.50 -12.94
N ALA A 39 16.56 -12.73 -12.71
CA ALA A 39 17.33 -13.52 -13.67
C ALA A 39 16.65 -13.78 -15.03
N GLU A 40 15.32 -13.79 -15.11
CA GLU A 40 14.60 -14.09 -16.35
C GLU A 40 14.07 -12.84 -17.09
N GLN A 41 13.94 -11.68 -16.43
CA GLN A 41 13.24 -10.51 -16.98
C GLN A 41 14.10 -9.23 -17.06
N ASP A 42 15.33 -9.25 -16.56
CA ASP A 42 16.22 -8.08 -16.55
C ASP A 42 16.55 -7.51 -17.93
N LYS A 43 16.45 -8.30 -19.01
CA LYS A 43 16.74 -7.81 -20.36
C LYS A 43 15.70 -6.84 -20.92
N GLN A 44 14.49 -6.82 -20.35
CA GLN A 44 13.37 -6.03 -20.88
C GLN A 44 13.19 -4.68 -20.17
N TYR A 45 13.70 -4.52 -18.95
CA TYR A 45 13.41 -3.36 -18.11
C TYR A 45 14.70 -2.76 -17.55
N ASN A 46 14.76 -1.42 -17.54
CA ASN A 46 15.93 -0.67 -17.05
C ASN A 46 15.88 -0.41 -15.53
N GLY A 47 14.82 -0.84 -14.85
CA GLY A 47 14.65 -0.60 -13.42
C GLY A 47 13.44 -1.33 -12.85
N TRP A 48 13.45 -1.46 -11.52
CA TRP A 48 12.45 -2.18 -10.75
C TRP A 48 12.06 -1.38 -9.52
N THR A 49 10.83 -1.55 -9.05
CA THR A 49 10.36 -1.02 -7.78
C THR A 49 9.79 -2.15 -6.93
N THR A 50 10.08 -2.09 -5.62
CA THR A 50 9.51 -3.02 -4.65
C THR A 50 8.35 -2.35 -3.95
N ARG A 51 7.16 -2.94 -4.07
CA ARG A 51 5.97 -2.48 -3.37
C ARG A 51 5.67 -3.43 -2.22
N VAL A 52 5.63 -2.87 -1.01
CA VAL A 52 5.27 -3.57 0.21
C VAL A 52 3.92 -3.02 0.68
N SER A 53 3.00 -3.92 1.04
CA SER A 53 1.66 -3.56 1.50
C SER A 53 1.21 -4.47 2.62
N TRP A 54 0.41 -3.95 3.55
CA TRP A 54 -0.16 -4.69 4.67
C TRP A 54 -1.53 -4.11 5.03
N PRO A 55 -2.44 -4.88 5.66
CA PRO A 55 -3.76 -4.36 6.01
C PRO A 55 -3.68 -3.38 7.19
N GLY A 56 -4.40 -2.26 7.10
CA GLY A 56 -4.43 -1.22 8.13
C GLY A 56 -5.02 -1.68 9.48
N SER A 57 -5.72 -2.82 9.51
CA SER A 57 -6.21 -3.46 10.74
C SER A 57 -5.11 -4.09 11.59
N TYR A 58 -3.87 -4.15 11.09
CA TYR A 58 -2.71 -4.67 11.81
C TYR A 58 -1.79 -3.50 12.17
N PRO A 59 -1.91 -2.93 13.39
CA PRO A 59 -1.12 -1.78 13.82
C PRO A 59 0.33 -2.20 14.10
N THR A 60 1.11 -2.31 13.02
CA THR A 60 2.53 -2.66 13.02
C THR A 60 3.30 -1.55 12.32
N ARG A 61 4.32 -1.04 12.99
CA ARG A 61 5.32 -0.16 12.39
C ARG A 61 6.23 -1.03 11.52
N ILE A 62 6.22 -0.78 10.21
CA ILE A 62 7.07 -1.48 9.25
C ILE A 62 8.23 -0.57 8.85
N SER A 63 9.43 -1.12 8.83
CA SER A 63 10.65 -0.48 8.31
C SER A 63 11.20 -1.32 7.17
N ILE A 64 11.56 -0.66 6.07
CA ILE A 64 12.08 -1.30 4.86
C ILE A 64 13.49 -0.76 4.64
N THR A 65 14.47 -1.64 4.66
CA THR A 65 15.86 -1.30 4.35
C THR A 65 16.06 -1.44 2.85
N PRO A 66 16.66 -0.45 2.16
CA PRO A 66 16.93 -0.53 0.74
C PRO A 66 17.82 -1.73 0.39
N PRO A 67 17.79 -2.21 -0.87
CA PRO A 67 18.59 -3.35 -1.29
C PRO A 67 20.09 -3.06 -1.15
N ASP A 68 20.83 -4.03 -0.63
CA ASP A 68 22.29 -3.99 -0.59
C ASP A 68 22.92 -4.35 -1.96
N SER A 69 24.25 -4.37 -2.03
CA SER A 69 24.98 -4.77 -3.24
C SER A 69 24.75 -6.23 -3.66
N SER A 70 24.19 -7.05 -2.76
CA SER A 70 23.80 -8.44 -3.02
C SER A 70 22.32 -8.59 -3.33
N LEU A 71 21.61 -7.48 -3.57
CA LEU A 71 20.19 -7.44 -3.90
C LEU A 71 19.31 -8.06 -2.82
N HIS A 72 19.71 -7.94 -1.55
CA HIS A 72 18.85 -8.31 -0.43
C HIS A 72 18.10 -7.11 0.10
N ILE A 73 16.78 -7.22 0.17
CA ILE A 73 15.91 -6.26 0.86
C ILE A 73 15.53 -6.84 2.23
N SER A 74 15.58 -6.02 3.29
CA SER A 74 15.07 -6.42 4.60
C SER A 74 13.81 -5.62 4.96
N ILE A 75 12.84 -6.34 5.51
CA ILE A 75 11.59 -5.78 5.99
C ILE A 75 11.47 -6.19 7.46
N SER A 76 11.38 -5.20 8.33
CA SER A 76 11.19 -5.42 9.75
C SER A 76 9.88 -4.82 10.24
N GLY A 77 9.29 -5.45 11.24
CA GLY A 77 8.05 -5.05 11.87
C GLY A 77 8.21 -4.93 13.39
N THR A 78 7.64 -3.88 13.96
CA THR A 78 7.51 -3.71 15.42
C THR A 78 6.08 -3.32 15.76
N PRO A 79 5.54 -3.68 16.93
CA PRO A 79 4.20 -3.24 17.33
C PRO A 79 4.12 -1.70 17.35
N LEU A 80 3.00 -1.13 16.87
CA LEU A 80 2.85 0.33 16.75
C LEU A 80 2.66 1.00 18.12
N SER A 81 2.02 0.33 19.06
CA SER A 81 1.80 0.83 20.42
C SER A 81 2.79 0.20 21.40
N PRO A 82 3.52 1.01 22.20
CA PRO A 82 4.20 0.48 23.37
C PRO A 82 3.15 -0.15 24.27
N ARG A 83 3.40 -1.38 24.70
CA ARG A 83 2.53 -2.00 25.70
C ARG A 83 2.77 -1.28 27.01
N MET A 84 1.71 -0.73 27.59
CA MET A 84 1.77 -0.25 28.96
C MET A 84 1.58 -1.47 29.86
N PRO A 85 2.64 -1.99 30.52
CA PRO A 85 2.42 -2.95 31.58
C PRO A 85 1.54 -2.26 32.63
N HIS A 86 0.40 -2.85 32.94
CA HIS A 86 -0.45 -2.36 34.02
C HIS A 86 -0.11 -3.16 35.28
N PRO A 87 0.81 -2.68 36.13
CA PRO A 87 1.25 -3.43 37.32
C PRO A 87 0.08 -3.73 38.26
N LEU A 88 -0.98 -2.90 38.27
CA LEU A 88 -2.16 -3.14 39.09
C LEU A 88 -3.03 -4.30 38.58
N LEU A 89 -3.04 -4.59 37.27
CA LEU A 89 -3.79 -5.71 36.70
C LEU A 89 -3.09 -7.06 36.94
N SER A 90 -1.77 -7.07 37.17
CA SER A 90 -1.06 -8.31 37.54
C SER A 90 -1.46 -8.85 38.91
N TYR A 91 -1.92 -7.99 39.83
CA TYR A 91 -2.35 -8.37 41.17
C TYR A 91 -3.84 -8.75 41.27
N LEU A 92 -4.61 -8.65 40.18
CA LEU A 92 -6.02 -9.04 40.20
C LEU A 92 -6.16 -10.56 40.42
N PRO A 93 -7.08 -10.99 41.30
CA PRO A 93 -7.36 -12.40 41.51
C PRO A 93 -7.87 -13.04 40.20
N SER A 94 -7.44 -14.28 39.96
CA SER A 94 -7.69 -15.05 38.73
C SER A 94 -9.13 -15.00 38.17
N PRO A 95 -10.21 -15.01 38.97
CA PRO A 95 -11.57 -14.99 38.42
C PRO A 95 -11.97 -13.68 37.74
N LEU A 96 -11.31 -12.54 38.03
CA LEU A 96 -11.68 -11.24 37.46
C LEU A 96 -10.90 -10.86 36.19
N LYS A 97 -9.79 -11.56 35.91
CA LYS A 97 -8.96 -11.34 34.71
C LYS A 97 -9.72 -11.41 33.37
N PRO A 98 -10.69 -12.32 33.13
CA PRO A 98 -11.35 -12.41 31.82
C PRO A 98 -12.27 -11.21 31.52
N ILE A 99 -12.77 -10.51 32.55
CA ILE A 99 -13.69 -9.37 32.37
C ILE A 99 -12.97 -8.16 31.77
N PHE A 100 -11.73 -7.91 32.21
CA PHE A 100 -10.93 -6.75 31.78
C PHE A 100 -10.06 -7.02 30.54
N SER A 101 -9.89 -8.28 30.13
CA SER A 101 -9.05 -8.66 28.99
C SER A 101 -9.78 -8.61 27.63
N SER A 102 -11.08 -8.27 27.62
CA SER A 102 -11.95 -8.45 26.45
C SER A 102 -11.94 -7.30 25.43
N THR A 103 -11.25 -6.19 25.69
CA THR A 103 -11.41 -4.96 24.90
C THR A 103 -10.54 -4.89 23.62
N GLN A 104 -9.77 -5.92 23.27
CA GLN A 104 -8.95 -5.95 22.03
C GLN A 104 -9.22 -7.13 21.09
N ALA A 105 -10.19 -8.00 21.38
CA ALA A 105 -10.51 -9.16 20.56
C ALA A 105 -11.72 -8.92 19.63
N GLN A 106 -11.65 -7.91 18.77
CA GLN A 106 -12.57 -7.77 17.63
C GLN A 106 -11.77 -7.43 16.37
N SER A 107 -11.02 -8.41 15.89
CA SER A 107 -10.61 -8.47 14.49
C SER A 107 -10.57 -9.93 14.06
N GLN A 108 -11.64 -10.32 13.38
CA GLN A 108 -11.79 -11.46 12.48
C GLN A 108 -11.82 -12.87 13.08
N SER A 109 -13.05 -13.36 13.16
CA SER A 109 -13.47 -14.75 13.24
C SER A 109 -12.89 -15.60 12.10
N GLN A 110 -11.92 -16.46 12.42
CA GLN A 110 -11.77 -17.79 11.81
C GLN A 110 -11.74 -18.84 12.93
N PRO A 111 -12.41 -19.99 12.79
CA PRO A 111 -12.49 -21.01 13.83
C PRO A 111 -11.29 -21.94 13.69
N HIS A 112 -10.13 -21.53 14.21
CA HIS A 112 -9.10 -22.47 14.62
C HIS A 112 -8.84 -22.26 16.10
N SER A 113 -8.97 -23.35 16.88
CA SER A 113 -8.80 -23.40 18.33
C SER A 113 -7.44 -22.85 18.75
N ILE A 114 -7.40 -21.60 19.21
CA ILE A 114 -6.21 -20.95 19.77
C ILE A 114 -6.08 -21.40 21.23
N GLN A 115 -5.12 -22.28 21.50
CA GLN A 115 -4.53 -22.36 22.84
C GLN A 115 -3.87 -21.01 23.12
N ILE A 116 -4.42 -20.29 24.10
CA ILE A 116 -3.90 -19.01 24.59
C ILE A 116 -2.62 -19.30 25.36
N ASN A 117 -1.51 -19.49 24.64
CA ASN A 117 -0.18 -19.40 25.23
C ASN A 117 0.21 -17.93 25.22
N ARG A 118 0.40 -17.40 26.43
CA ARG A 118 0.45 -15.97 26.78
C ARG A 118 1.82 -15.37 26.46
N GLU A 119 2.23 -15.45 25.20
CA GLU A 119 3.21 -14.55 24.61
C GLU A 119 2.47 -13.79 23.52
N GLU A 120 1.86 -12.67 23.93
CA GLU A 120 1.10 -11.79 23.04
C GLU A 120 2.05 -11.30 21.94
N GLY A 121 2.10 -11.97 20.79
CA GLY A 121 2.88 -11.55 19.63
C GLY A 121 2.02 -10.72 18.68
N PHE A 122 2.61 -9.82 17.90
CA PHE A 122 1.95 -9.34 16.69
C PHE A 122 2.12 -10.38 15.58
N ILE A 123 1.16 -10.47 14.68
CA ILE A 123 1.26 -11.22 13.42
C ILE A 123 0.67 -10.32 12.35
N THR A 124 1.45 -9.91 11.36
CA THR A 124 1.04 -8.99 10.31
C THR A 124 1.31 -9.60 8.95
N PRO A 125 0.26 -9.90 8.16
CA PRO A 125 0.44 -10.33 6.79
C PRO A 125 0.97 -9.15 5.96
N ILE A 126 2.08 -9.38 5.27
CA ILE A 126 2.67 -8.46 4.31
C ILE A 126 2.62 -9.07 2.92
N SER A 127 2.32 -8.24 1.93
CA SER A 127 2.36 -8.58 0.51
C SER A 127 3.45 -7.74 -0.15
N ILE A 128 4.41 -8.43 -0.76
CA ILE A 128 5.58 -7.83 -1.40
C ILE A 128 5.52 -8.18 -2.88
N ILE A 129 5.67 -7.17 -3.75
CA ILE A 129 5.68 -7.36 -5.19
C ILE A 129 6.80 -6.54 -5.83
N LEU A 130 7.49 -7.16 -6.79
CA LEU A 130 8.45 -6.47 -7.65
C LEU A 130 7.75 -6.06 -8.94
N GLU A 131 7.62 -4.75 -9.15
CA GLU A 131 7.02 -4.19 -10.35
C GLU A 131 8.11 -3.60 -11.26
N PRO A 132 8.06 -3.87 -12.58
CA PRO A 132 8.99 -3.24 -13.50
C PRO A 132 8.68 -1.76 -13.69
N LEU A 133 9.73 -0.95 -13.80
CA LEU A 133 9.65 0.46 -14.15
C LEU A 133 9.79 0.65 -15.66
N ILE A 134 8.79 1.31 -16.24
CA ILE A 134 8.80 1.74 -17.63
C ILE A 134 9.48 3.10 -17.69
N LEU A 135 10.44 3.24 -18.61
CA LEU A 135 11.31 4.43 -18.72
C LEU A 135 12.08 4.75 -17.42
N GLY A 136 12.28 3.75 -16.55
CA GLY A 136 13.01 3.91 -15.28
C GLY A 136 12.29 4.73 -14.21
N MET A 137 11.05 5.19 -14.45
CA MET A 137 10.33 6.08 -13.52
C MET A 137 8.90 5.62 -13.20
N ILE A 138 8.19 5.05 -14.19
CA ILE A 138 6.75 4.81 -14.06
C ILE A 138 6.51 3.32 -13.82
N PRO A 139 5.92 2.91 -12.68
CA PRO A 139 5.54 1.51 -12.50
C PRO A 139 4.52 1.11 -13.55
N ARG A 140 4.63 -0.11 -14.08
CA ARG A 140 3.72 -0.63 -15.13
C ARG A 140 2.24 -0.50 -14.74
N THR A 141 1.92 -0.62 -13.46
CA THR A 141 0.56 -0.50 -12.92
C THR A 141 -0.01 0.92 -13.06
N ALA A 142 0.82 1.95 -13.19
CA ALA A 142 0.39 3.35 -13.34
C ALA A 142 0.15 3.80 -14.79
N ILE A 143 0.49 2.98 -15.81
CA ILE A 143 0.30 3.37 -17.22
C ILE A 143 -1.14 3.79 -17.53
N PRO A 144 -2.18 3.03 -17.12
CA PRO A 144 -3.55 3.41 -17.47
C PRO A 144 -3.92 4.77 -16.88
N THR A 145 -3.48 5.06 -15.66
CA THR A 145 -3.71 6.35 -14.99
C THR A 145 -2.99 7.48 -15.72
N VAL A 146 -1.73 7.30 -16.10
CA VAL A 146 -0.96 8.30 -16.87
C VAL A 146 -1.64 8.58 -18.21
N TYR A 147 -2.08 7.53 -18.92
CA TYR A 147 -2.80 7.66 -20.18
C TYR A 147 -4.11 8.46 -20.02
N LEU A 148 -4.89 8.18 -18.98
CA LEU A 148 -6.13 8.90 -18.70
C LEU A 148 -5.89 10.38 -18.37
N ILE A 149 -4.83 10.70 -17.62
CA ILE A 149 -4.46 12.08 -17.32
C ILE A 149 -4.10 12.83 -18.61
N LEU A 150 -3.28 12.23 -19.47
CA LEU A 150 -2.90 12.84 -20.76
C LEU A 150 -4.12 13.05 -21.67
N LEU A 151 -5.02 12.07 -21.74
CA LEU A 151 -6.26 12.17 -22.48
C LEU A 151 -7.15 13.31 -21.93
N GLY A 152 -7.26 13.42 -20.60
CA GLY A 152 -8.00 14.49 -19.94
C GLY A 152 -7.44 15.88 -20.27
N ILE A 153 -6.11 16.04 -20.23
CA ILE A 153 -5.43 17.28 -20.62
C ILE A 153 -5.71 17.63 -22.08
N LEU A 154 -5.67 16.66 -22.98
CA LEU A 154 -5.94 16.88 -24.41
C LEU A 154 -7.39 17.31 -24.66
N ILE A 155 -8.35 16.64 -24.02
CA ILE A 155 -9.77 16.99 -24.11
C ILE A 155 -10.00 18.40 -23.55
N ALA A 156 -9.44 18.71 -22.38
CA ALA A 156 -9.54 20.03 -21.77
C ALA A 156 -8.94 21.11 -22.69
N GLY A 157 -7.72 20.88 -23.20
CA GLY A 157 -7.04 21.80 -24.10
C GLY A 157 -7.83 22.12 -25.39
N LEU A 158 -8.53 21.12 -25.94
CA LEU A 158 -9.39 21.32 -27.12
C LEU A 158 -10.75 21.94 -26.79
N SER A 159 -11.28 21.68 -25.60
CA SER A 159 -12.63 22.08 -25.19
C SER A 159 -12.67 23.50 -24.61
N LEU A 160 -11.64 23.91 -23.84
CA LEU A 160 -11.57 25.22 -23.19
C LEU A 160 -11.73 26.39 -24.19
N PRO A 161 -11.01 26.44 -25.33
CA PRO A 161 -11.17 27.55 -26.28
C PRO A 161 -12.58 27.65 -26.86
N ARG A 162 -13.26 26.51 -27.06
CA ARG A 162 -14.64 26.48 -27.55
C ARG A 162 -15.60 26.96 -26.48
N ALA A 163 -15.39 26.54 -25.23
CA ALA A 163 -16.18 26.99 -24.10
C ALA A 163 -16.05 28.51 -23.91
N PHE A 164 -14.84 29.07 -23.97
CA PHE A 164 -14.63 30.51 -23.86
C PHE A 164 -15.31 31.28 -24.99
N ARG A 165 -15.21 30.82 -26.25
CA ARG A 165 -15.92 31.46 -27.37
C ARG A 165 -17.44 31.42 -27.21
N LEU A 166 -17.99 30.33 -26.66
CA LEU A 166 -19.42 30.21 -26.40
C LEU A 166 -19.86 31.18 -25.30
N ILE A 167 -19.07 31.31 -24.24
CA ILE A 167 -19.31 32.27 -23.16
C ILE A 167 -19.25 33.71 -23.70
N GLU A 168 -18.22 34.06 -24.47
CA GLU A 168 -18.09 35.37 -25.12
C GLU A 168 -19.29 35.68 -26.03
N TYR A 169 -19.74 34.70 -26.82
CA TYR A 169 -20.92 34.84 -27.66
C TYR A 169 -22.19 35.14 -26.85
N LEU A 170 -22.42 34.39 -25.77
CA LEU A 170 -23.59 34.61 -24.90
C LEU A 170 -23.55 35.99 -24.24
N ILE A 171 -22.40 36.42 -23.73
CA ILE A 171 -22.23 37.74 -23.11
C ILE A 171 -22.58 38.86 -24.10
N ASN A 172 -22.09 38.78 -25.34
CA ASN A 172 -22.37 39.79 -26.36
C ASN A 172 -23.86 39.84 -26.72
N GLN A 173 -24.53 38.69 -26.80
CA GLN A 173 -25.97 38.63 -27.07
C GLN A 173 -26.79 39.32 -25.98
N PHE A 174 -26.46 39.11 -24.70
CA PHE A 174 -27.16 39.76 -23.60
C PHE A 174 -26.97 41.29 -23.60
N ASN A 175 -25.77 41.77 -23.91
CA ASN A 175 -25.51 43.21 -24.01
C ASN A 175 -26.29 43.87 -25.16
N ASP A 176 -26.43 43.18 -26.30
CA ASP A 176 -27.19 43.69 -27.44
C ASP A 176 -28.70 43.80 -27.14
N ASP A 177 -29.25 42.85 -26.38
CA ASP A 177 -30.66 42.86 -26.00
C ASP A 177 -30.98 43.99 -25.00
N GLU A 178 -30.07 44.29 -24.06
CA GLU A 178 -30.20 45.42 -23.13
C GLU A 178 -30.24 46.76 -23.87
N LEU A 179 -29.35 46.96 -24.86
CA LEU A 179 -29.32 48.16 -25.69
C LEU A 179 -30.57 48.32 -26.58
N ARG A 180 -31.21 47.22 -26.97
CA ARG A 180 -32.47 47.28 -27.74
C ARG A 180 -33.69 47.59 -26.87
N GLY A 181 -33.68 47.17 -25.61
CA GLY A 181 -34.74 47.46 -24.65
C GLY A 181 -34.87 48.95 -24.33
N THR A 182 -33.74 49.67 -24.21
CA THR A 182 -33.72 51.10 -23.87
C THR A 182 -34.22 52.00 -25.01
N LYS A 183 -34.11 51.55 -26.27
CA LYS A 183 -34.51 52.33 -27.45
C LYS A 183 -36.02 52.43 -27.72
N LYS A 184 -36.87 51.70 -26.99
CA LYS A 184 -38.34 51.65 -27.24
C LYS A 184 -39.18 52.55 -26.31
N VAL A 185 -38.55 53.44 -25.53
CA VAL A 185 -39.24 54.25 -24.50
C VAL A 185 -39.28 55.76 -24.84
N GLU A 186 -38.87 56.15 -26.05
CA GLU A 186 -39.11 57.51 -26.61
C GLU A 186 -40.18 57.46 -27.71
#